data_AF-A0A0N8NZP2-F1
#
_entry.id   AF-A0A0N8NZP2-F1
#
_cell.length_a   1.000
_cell.length_b   1.000
_cell.length_c   1.000
_cell.angle_alpha   90.00
_cell.angle_beta   90.00
_cell.angle_gamma   90.00
#
_symmetry.space_group_name_H-M   'P 1'
#
loop_
_entity.id
_entity.type
_entity.pdbx_description
1 polymer ?
#
loop_
_entity_poly.entity_id
_entity_poly.type
_entity_poly.pdbx_seq_one_letter_code
_entity_poly.pdbx_strand_id
1 'polypeptide(L)'
;MANQCGIPDQQFLWDVFQRVDKDRSGHISADELQIALSNGTWSAFNPETIRLMIGMFDRENKGTVSFQDFGALWKYVTDWQNCFRSFDRDNSGYLTI
;
A
#
# COMPACT_ATOMS: atom_id res chain seq x y z
N MET A 1 28.76 -7.16 8.68
CA MET A 1 28.10 -6.04 7.97
C MET A 1 26.65 -6.05 8.42
N ALA A 2 26.32 -5.14 9.32
CA ALA A 2 25.16 -5.25 10.20
C ALA A 2 23.96 -4.47 9.62
N ASN A 3 22.88 -5.21 9.30
CA ASN A 3 21.48 -4.83 9.44
C ASN A 3 21.08 -3.45 8.87
N GLN A 4 20.79 -3.42 7.56
CA GLN A 4 19.81 -2.48 7.03
C GLN A 4 18.42 -2.94 7.52
N CYS A 5 17.66 -2.03 8.13
CA CYS A 5 16.25 -2.20 8.47
C CYS A 5 15.41 -2.21 7.17
N GLY A 6 15.69 -3.22 6.33
CA GLY A 6 15.69 -3.15 4.87
C GLY A 6 14.33 -2.79 4.29
N ILE A 7 14.31 -1.66 3.60
CA ILE A 7 13.37 -1.45 2.51
C ILE A 7 13.53 -2.68 1.60
N PRO A 8 12.44 -3.40 1.23
CA PRO A 8 12.56 -4.59 0.38
C PRO A 8 13.31 -4.24 -0.90
N ASP A 9 14.01 -5.22 -1.48
CA ASP A 9 14.81 -5.06 -2.69
C ASP A 9 14.06 -4.21 -3.73
N GLN A 10 14.75 -3.22 -4.32
CA GLN A 10 14.15 -2.31 -5.29
C GLN A 10 13.49 -3.07 -6.45
N GLN A 11 14.02 -4.24 -6.78
CA GLN A 11 13.49 -5.14 -7.80
C GLN A 11 12.17 -5.81 -7.39
N PHE A 12 12.00 -6.15 -6.12
CA PHE A 12 10.72 -6.63 -5.59
C PHE A 12 9.68 -5.51 -5.59
N LEU A 13 10.06 -4.31 -5.12
CA LEU A 13 9.18 -3.14 -5.17
C LEU A 13 8.76 -2.83 -6.60
N TRP A 14 9.67 -2.96 -7.56
CA TRP A 14 9.37 -2.77 -8.98
C TRP A 14 8.41 -3.83 -9.53
N ASP A 15 8.61 -5.12 -9.20
CA ASP A 15 7.68 -6.19 -9.62
C ASP A 15 6.26 -5.93 -9.06
N VAL A 16 6.16 -5.56 -7.79
CA VAL A 16 4.88 -5.22 -7.17
C VAL A 16 4.30 -3.97 -7.83
N PHE A 17 5.09 -2.92 -8.02
CA PHE A 17 4.66 -1.69 -8.67
C PHE A 17 4.04 -1.99 -10.05
N GLN A 18 4.70 -2.81 -10.86
CA GLN A 18 4.19 -3.22 -12.18
C GLN A 18 2.92 -4.07 -12.11
N ARG A 19 2.64 -4.75 -10.99
CA ARG A 19 1.39 -5.50 -10.79
C ARG A 19 0.24 -4.59 -10.39
N VAL A 20 0.54 -3.54 -9.62
CA VAL A 20 -0.44 -2.54 -9.14
C VAL A 20 -0.79 -1.55 -10.23
N ASP A 21 0.22 -1.00 -10.91
CA ASP A 21 0.09 -0.08 -12.05
C ASP A 21 -0.44 -0.86 -13.28
N LYS A 22 -1.77 -0.89 -13.42
CA LYS A 22 -2.47 -1.64 -14.47
C LYS A 22 -2.41 -0.89 -15.78
N ASP A 23 -2.47 0.44 -15.72
CA ASP A 23 -2.43 1.29 -16.89
C ASP A 23 -1.00 1.52 -17.41
N ARG A 24 0.01 1.20 -16.60
CA ARG A 24 1.44 1.43 -16.88
C ARG A 24 1.75 2.90 -17.08
N SER A 25 1.05 3.78 -16.36
CA SER A 25 1.33 5.22 -16.38
C SER A 25 2.67 5.56 -15.71
N GLY A 26 3.22 4.66 -14.90
CA GLY A 26 4.37 4.95 -14.04
C GLY A 26 3.96 5.64 -12.73
N HIS A 27 2.66 5.69 -12.45
CA HIS A 27 2.09 6.24 -11.22
C HIS A 27 0.95 5.36 -10.73
N ILE A 28 0.90 5.06 -9.44
CA ILE A 28 -0.20 4.28 -8.86
C ILE A 28 -1.29 5.22 -8.38
N SER A 29 -2.49 5.05 -8.92
CA SER A 29 -3.68 5.79 -8.49
C SER A 29 -4.39 5.10 -7.30
N ALA A 30 -5.27 5.84 -6.62
CA ALA A 30 -6.04 5.32 -5.47
C ALA A 30 -6.87 4.08 -5.83
N ASP A 31 -7.45 4.06 -7.02
CA ASP A 31 -8.26 2.95 -7.50
C ASP A 31 -7.39 1.69 -7.73
N GLU A 32 -6.23 1.85 -8.37
CA GLU A 32 -5.28 0.76 -8.60
C GLU A 32 -4.71 0.19 -7.30
N LEU A 33 -4.35 1.07 -6.36
CA LEU A 33 -3.88 0.64 -5.05
C LEU A 33 -4.97 -0.09 -4.28
N GLN A 34 -6.22 0.37 -4.36
CA GLN A 34 -7.37 -0.29 -3.74
C GLN A 34 -7.57 -1.69 -4.32
N ILE A 35 -7.55 -1.82 -5.66
CA ILE A 35 -7.71 -3.11 -6.33
C ILE A 35 -6.56 -4.05 -5.97
N ALA A 36 -5.32 -3.56 -5.95
CA ALA A 36 -4.15 -4.36 -5.59
C ALA A 36 -4.20 -4.87 -4.16
N LEU A 37 -4.60 -4.02 -3.20
CA LEU A 37 -4.73 -4.42 -1.79
C LEU A 37 -5.93 -5.34 -1.57
N SER A 38 -7.04 -5.10 -2.26
CA SER A 38 -8.23 -5.98 -2.19
C SER A 38 -7.96 -7.37 -2.77
N ASN A 39 -7.03 -7.51 -3.73
CA ASN A 39 -6.60 -8.81 -4.23
C ASN A 39 -5.63 -9.54 -3.28
N GLY A 40 -4.97 -8.83 -2.36
CA GLY A 40 -4.01 -9.40 -1.40
C GLY A 40 -4.64 -9.79 -0.05
N THR A 41 -5.74 -9.14 0.32
CA THR A 41 -6.51 -9.43 1.53
C THR A 41 -7.99 -9.49 1.14
N TRP A 42 -8.65 -10.62 1.37
CA TRP A 42 -10.04 -10.92 0.99
C TRP A 42 -11.14 -9.96 1.53
N SER A 43 -10.78 -8.80 2.09
CA SER A 43 -11.70 -7.77 2.55
C SER A 43 -11.44 -6.48 1.78
N ALA A 44 -12.47 -5.96 1.11
CA ALA A 44 -12.41 -4.69 0.40
C ALA A 44 -11.96 -3.58 1.34
N PHE A 45 -10.76 -3.05 1.11
CA PHE A 45 -10.28 -1.89 1.84
C PHE A 45 -11.19 -0.69 1.58
N ASN A 46 -11.46 0.09 2.63
CA ASN A 46 -12.25 1.31 2.51
C ASN A 46 -11.51 2.29 1.56
N PRO A 47 -12.14 2.72 0.45
CA PRO A 47 -11.53 3.66 -0.50
C PRO A 47 -11.10 4.98 0.16
N GLU A 48 -11.76 5.37 1.24
CA GLU A 48 -11.40 6.56 2.00
C GLU A 48 -10.06 6.40 2.71
N THR A 49 -9.79 5.23 3.30
CA THR A 49 -8.49 4.90 3.90
C THR A 49 -7.38 4.90 2.86
N ILE A 50 -7.63 4.33 1.68
CA ILE A 50 -6.67 4.32 0.56
C ILE A 50 -6.37 5.75 0.09
N ARG A 51 -7.40 6.59 -0.07
CA ARG A 51 -7.24 8.00 -0.44
C ARG A 51 -6.45 8.79 0.59
N LEU A 52 -6.69 8.54 1.88
CA LEU A 52 -5.90 9.15 2.97
C LEU A 52 -4.43 8.72 2.89
N MET A 53 -4.17 7.41 2.70
CA MET A 53 -2.80 6.90 2.55
C MET A 53 -2.09 7.54 1.36
N ILE A 54 -2.73 7.59 0.19
CA ILE A 54 -2.13 8.26 -0.97
C ILE A 54 -1.93 9.74 -0.68
N GLY A 55 -2.91 10.45 -0.11
CA GLY A 55 -2.79 11.87 0.21
C GLY A 55 -1.65 12.20 1.17
N MET A 56 -1.23 11.27 2.03
CA MET A 56 -0.08 11.47 2.92
C MET A 56 1.27 11.41 2.18
N PHE A 57 1.35 10.68 1.07
CA PHE A 57 2.57 10.52 0.28
C PHE A 57 2.56 11.33 -1.03
N ASP A 58 1.38 11.76 -1.48
CA ASP A 58 1.17 12.57 -2.67
C ASP A 58 1.61 14.02 -2.44
N ARG A 59 2.87 14.29 -2.78
CA ARG A 59 3.46 15.63 -2.69
C ARG A 59 2.94 16.57 -3.78
N GLU A 60 2.47 16.02 -4.89
CA GLU A 60 2.01 16.79 -6.05
C GLU A 60 0.49 17.06 -6.01
N ASN A 61 -0.24 16.52 -5.02
CA ASN A 61 -1.70 16.57 -4.95
C ASN A 61 -2.38 16.09 -6.24
N LYS A 62 -1.75 15.13 -6.93
CA LYS A 62 -2.28 14.54 -8.18
C LYS A 62 -3.22 13.36 -7.91
N GLY A 63 -3.28 12.87 -6.68
CA GLY A 63 -3.98 11.65 -6.29
C GLY A 63 -3.26 10.38 -6.74
N THR A 64 -1.96 10.46 -7.04
CA THR A 64 -1.16 9.33 -7.53
C THR A 64 0.20 9.26 -6.84
N VAL A 65 0.81 8.07 -6.85
CA VAL A 65 2.07 7.78 -6.16
C VAL A 65 3.11 7.31 -7.18
N SER A 66 4.25 8.00 -7.24
CA SER A 66 5.36 7.63 -8.11
C SER A 66 6.14 6.43 -7.55
N PHE A 67 6.95 5.76 -8.38
CA PHE A 67 7.83 4.70 -7.90
C PHE A 67 8.80 5.15 -6.79
N GLN A 68 9.21 6.43 -6.79
CA GLN A 68 10.10 6.97 -5.76
C GLN A 68 9.41 7.01 -4.38
N ASP A 69 8.12 7.32 -4.36
CA ASP A 69 7.31 7.38 -3.13
C ASP A 69 6.73 6.00 -2.77
N PHE A 70 6.64 5.10 -3.75
CA PHE A 70 6.09 3.75 -3.58
C PHE A 70 6.82 2.94 -2.51
N GLY A 71 8.14 3.07 -2.39
CA GLY A 71 8.89 2.36 -1.35
C GLY A 71 8.48 2.76 0.07
N ALA A 72 8.20 4.05 0.29
CA ALA A 72 7.72 4.56 1.57
C ALA A 72 6.26 4.16 1.82
N LEU A 73 5.41 4.26 0.80
CA LEU A 73 4.03 3.80 0.85
C LEU A 73 3.95 2.30 1.15
N TRP A 74 4.76 1.48 0.49
CA TRP A 74 4.79 0.02 0.71
C TRP A 74 5.16 -0.34 2.15
N LYS A 75 6.18 0.33 2.71
CA LYS A 75 6.55 0.15 4.13
C LYS A 75 5.40 0.56 5.04
N TYR A 76 4.76 1.70 4.77
CA TYR A 76 3.63 2.18 5.56
C TYR A 76 2.43 1.25 5.50
N VAL A 77 2.06 0.79 4.29
CA VAL A 77 0.97 -0.16 4.09
C VAL A 77 1.27 -1.50 4.76
N THR A 78 2.51 -1.98 4.70
CA THR A 78 2.92 -3.22 5.38
C THR A 78 2.82 -3.08 6.90
N ASP A 79 3.31 -1.97 7.45
CA ASP A 79 3.24 -1.68 8.88
C ASP A 79 1.79 -1.51 9.36
N TRP A 80 0.99 -0.78 8.58
CA TRP A 80 -0.44 -0.64 8.79
C TRP A 80 -1.16 -1.99 8.71
N GLN A 81 -0.85 -2.85 7.74
CA GLN A 81 -1.43 -4.19 7.63
C GLN A 81 -1.04 -5.08 8.80
N ASN A 82 0.18 -4.98 9.30
CA ASN A 82 0.63 -5.69 10.50
C ASN A 82 -0.10 -5.18 11.75
N CYS A 83 -0.26 -3.86 11.89
CA CYS A 83 -1.03 -3.26 12.97
C CYS A 83 -2.51 -3.63 12.89
N PHE A 84 -3.10 -3.60 11.68
CA PHE A 84 -4.48 -3.98 11.41
C PHE A 84 -4.72 -5.45 11.71
N ARG A 85 -3.83 -6.37 11.27
CA ARG A 85 -3.90 -7.79 11.65
C ARG A 85 -3.72 -8.02 13.14
N SER A 86 -2.93 -7.20 13.81
CA SER A 86 -2.74 -7.29 15.26
C SER A 86 -3.96 -6.77 16.03
N PHE A 87 -4.68 -5.79 15.47
CA PHE A 87 -5.96 -5.29 15.96
C PHE A 87 -7.10 -6.28 15.66
N ASP A 88 -7.06 -6.97 14.52
CA ASP A 88 -7.94 -8.08 14.13
C ASP A 88 -7.53 -9.39 14.86
N ARG A 89 -7.44 -9.32 16.19
CA ARG A 89 -6.95 -10.40 17.07
C ARG A 89 -7.90 -11.61 17.14
N ASP A 90 -9.06 -11.51 16.52
CA ASP A 90 -10.12 -12.52 16.52
C ASP A 90 -10.36 -13.16 15.14
N ASN A 91 -9.67 -12.74 14.08
CA ASN A 91 -9.88 -13.31 12.73
C ASN A 91 -11.36 -13.15 12.27
N SER A 92 -12.02 -12.09 12.73
CA SER A 92 -13.46 -11.86 12.52
C SER A 92 -13.73 -11.05 11.26
N GLY A 93 -12.73 -10.31 10.74
CA GLY A 93 -12.88 -9.56 9.50
C GLY A 93 -13.82 -8.34 9.62
N TYR A 94 -14.10 -7.89 10.85
CA TYR A 94 -14.82 -6.64 11.10
C TYR A 94 -14.13 -5.86 12.22
N LEU A 95 -13.60 -4.67 11.87
CA LEU A 95 -13.30 -3.61 12.84
C LEU A 95 -14.62 -3.20 13.49
N THR A 96 -14.82 -3.66 14.72
CA THR A 96 -15.91 -3.14 15.55
C THR A 96 -15.28 -2.12 16.51
N ILE A 97 -15.92 -0.93 16.54
CA ILE A 97 -15.52 0.34 17.17
C ILE A 97 -15.08 0.20 18.63
#